data_AF-A0A945FU05-F1
#
_entry.id   AF-A0A945FU05-F1
#
_cell.length_a   1.000
_cell.length_b   1.000
_cell.length_c   1.000
_cell.angle_alpha   90.00
_cell.angle_beta   90.00
_cell.angle_gamma   90.00
#
_symmetry.space_group_name_H-M   'P 1'
#
loop_
_entity.id
_entity.type
_entity.pdbx_description
1 polymer ?
#
loop_
_entity_poly.entity_id
_entity_poly.type
_entity_poly.pdbx_seq_one_letter_code
_entity_poly.pdbx_strand_id
1 'polypeptide(L)'
;YTYGKGKWEGDKYEGQWKRGNVNGHGNYTRSDGHKFVGEWKNNVLNDFTEYNKYGIVVRKYVNGVKVVLEQTKAVNEKRERGILFRDGPRLKWEEGGKKWFTTGDDNTQGKYEGEILDAVPHGQGTYYWFNVNRYEGGWEYGLFNGQGTYYSYPSGVKVVGEFRRDKEWNTLRYDKDGNIIEKIVRGKLKKD
;
A
#
# COMPACT_ATOMS: atom_id res chain seq x y z
N TYR A 1 -25.76 -3.79 -9.89
CA TYR A 1 -25.93 -3.01 -11.14
C TYR A 1 -24.69 -2.15 -11.34
N THR A 2 -24.22 -2.04 -12.58
CA THR A 2 -23.21 -1.06 -13.00
C THR A 2 -23.97 0.21 -13.40
N TYR A 3 -23.70 1.34 -12.76
CA TYR A 3 -24.38 2.60 -13.13
C TYR A 3 -23.85 3.08 -14.49
N GLY A 4 -24.74 3.45 -15.41
CA GLY A 4 -24.39 4.04 -16.71
C GLY A 4 -23.72 5.41 -16.57
N LYS A 5 -23.16 5.93 -17.68
CA LYS A 5 -22.38 7.19 -17.75
C LYS A 5 -22.98 8.30 -16.88
N GLY A 6 -22.25 8.66 -15.82
CA GLY A 6 -22.71 9.56 -14.76
C GLY A 6 -21.76 9.56 -13.56
N LYS A 7 -22.15 10.25 -12.46
CA LYS A 7 -21.32 10.44 -11.25
C LYS A 7 -20.81 9.14 -10.59
N TRP A 8 -21.43 8.00 -10.90
CA TRP A 8 -21.17 6.69 -10.31
C TRP A 8 -20.70 5.66 -11.35
N GLU A 9 -20.22 6.12 -12.50
CA GLU A 9 -19.71 5.26 -13.56
C GLU A 9 -18.54 4.40 -13.03
N GLY A 10 -18.65 3.08 -13.21
CA GLY A 10 -17.69 2.11 -12.70
C GLY A 10 -17.93 1.63 -11.26
N ASP A 11 -18.85 2.25 -10.52
CA ASP A 11 -19.22 1.77 -9.20
C ASP A 11 -20.21 0.60 -9.28
N LYS A 12 -20.10 -0.32 -8.32
CA LYS A 12 -20.90 -1.54 -8.27
C LYS A 12 -21.49 -1.73 -6.89
N TYR A 13 -22.81 -1.89 -6.81
CA TYR A 13 -23.49 -2.35 -5.59
C TYR A 13 -24.07 -3.75 -5.77
N GLU A 14 -23.84 -4.59 -4.78
CA GLU A 14 -24.37 -5.95 -4.62
C GLU A 14 -24.96 -6.09 -3.21
N GLY A 15 -26.28 -6.22 -3.11
CA GLY A 15 -26.93 -6.35 -1.83
C GLY A 15 -28.43 -6.12 -1.92
N GLN A 16 -29.03 -5.90 -0.77
CA GLN A 16 -30.48 -5.78 -0.66
C GLN A 16 -30.99 -4.41 -1.15
N TRP A 17 -32.20 -4.42 -1.70
CA TRP A 17 -32.92 -3.26 -2.21
C TRP A 17 -34.34 -3.21 -1.65
N LYS A 18 -34.84 -2.01 -1.37
CA LYS A 18 -36.22 -1.77 -0.96
C LYS A 18 -36.74 -0.49 -1.61
N ARG A 19 -37.82 -0.60 -2.39
CA ARG A 19 -38.50 0.53 -3.06
C ARG A 19 -37.53 1.40 -3.89
N GLY A 20 -36.69 0.77 -4.68
CA GLY A 20 -35.71 1.45 -5.54
C GLY A 20 -34.48 2.00 -4.80
N ASN A 21 -34.41 1.87 -3.48
CA ASN A 21 -33.25 2.30 -2.69
C ASN A 21 -32.45 1.09 -2.20
N VAL A 22 -31.14 1.29 -2.10
CA VAL A 22 -30.24 0.38 -1.41
C VAL A 22 -30.62 0.30 0.07
N ASN A 23 -30.91 -0.89 0.56
CA ASN A 23 -31.44 -1.10 1.90
C ASN A 23 -31.17 -2.52 2.40
N GLY A 24 -30.66 -2.67 3.61
CA GLY A 24 -30.18 -3.94 4.18
C GLY A 24 -28.67 -4.12 3.98
N HIS A 25 -28.20 -5.37 4.07
CA HIS A 25 -26.78 -5.67 3.94
C HIS A 25 -26.33 -5.63 2.48
N GLY A 26 -25.13 -5.08 2.25
CA GLY A 26 -24.54 -5.07 0.92
C GLY A 26 -23.08 -4.65 0.83
N ASN A 27 -22.53 -4.98 -0.33
CA ASN A 27 -21.18 -4.65 -0.78
C ASN A 27 -21.25 -3.55 -1.83
N TYR A 28 -20.53 -2.46 -1.61
CA TYR A 28 -20.35 -1.39 -2.58
C TYR A 28 -18.87 -1.29 -2.95
N THR A 29 -18.55 -1.42 -4.23
CA THR A 29 -17.20 -1.24 -4.75
C THR A 29 -17.17 0.04 -5.57
N ARG A 30 -16.29 0.97 -5.17
CA ARG A 30 -16.00 2.19 -5.91
C ARG A 30 -15.07 1.88 -7.07
N SER A 31 -15.15 2.68 -8.12
CA SER A 31 -14.28 2.63 -9.30
C SER A 31 -12.78 2.76 -8.98
N ASP A 32 -12.41 3.38 -7.85
CA ASP A 32 -11.03 3.43 -7.35
C ASP A 32 -10.56 2.14 -6.66
N GLY A 33 -11.44 1.13 -6.56
CA GLY A 33 -11.22 -0.17 -5.96
C GLY A 33 -11.54 -0.25 -4.47
N HIS A 34 -11.88 0.84 -3.79
CA HIS A 34 -12.33 0.75 -2.40
C HIS A 34 -13.65 -0.03 -2.30
N LYS A 35 -13.74 -0.91 -1.30
CA LYS A 35 -14.92 -1.75 -1.05
C LYS A 35 -15.52 -1.43 0.31
N PHE A 36 -16.83 -1.27 0.37
CA PHE A 36 -17.58 -0.97 1.57
C PHE A 36 -18.56 -2.10 1.82
N VAL A 37 -18.43 -2.76 2.96
CA VAL A 37 -19.29 -3.88 3.36
C VAL A 37 -20.04 -3.47 4.60
N GLY A 38 -21.37 -3.43 4.53
CA GLY A 38 -22.14 -2.93 5.65
C GLY A 38 -23.65 -2.92 5.48
N GLU A 39 -24.28 -2.32 6.48
CA GLU A 39 -25.72 -2.07 6.60
C GLU A 39 -26.09 -0.75 5.94
N TRP A 40 -27.01 -0.82 4.98
CA TRP A 40 -27.52 0.31 4.23
C TRP A 40 -28.96 0.61 4.62
N LYS A 41 -29.29 1.89 4.77
CA LYS A 41 -30.67 2.33 5.00
C LYS A 41 -30.96 3.52 4.11
N ASN A 42 -31.85 3.32 3.14
CA ASN A 42 -32.27 4.36 2.18
C ASN A 42 -31.07 5.03 1.48
N ASN A 43 -30.17 4.22 0.90
CA ASN A 43 -28.92 4.65 0.26
C ASN A 43 -27.84 5.22 1.19
N VAL A 44 -28.07 5.25 2.50
CA VAL A 44 -27.07 5.69 3.49
C VAL A 44 -26.41 4.47 4.13
N LEU A 45 -25.08 4.43 4.05
CA LEU A 45 -24.25 3.42 4.73
C LEU A 45 -23.96 3.90 6.16
N ASN A 46 -24.39 3.13 7.16
CA ASN A 46 -24.21 3.49 8.58
C ASN A 46 -23.10 2.68 9.22
N ASP A 47 -23.31 1.36 9.34
CA ASP A 47 -22.37 0.45 9.97
C ASP A 47 -21.66 -0.34 8.87
N PHE A 48 -20.35 -0.15 8.78
CA PHE A 48 -19.59 -0.71 7.67
C PHE A 48 -18.13 -0.94 7.99
N THR A 49 -17.53 -1.81 7.21
CA THR A 49 -16.08 -1.96 7.08
C THR A 49 -15.69 -1.47 5.69
N GLU A 50 -14.82 -0.48 5.64
CA GLU A 50 -14.19 -0.06 4.39
C GLU A 50 -12.90 -0.83 4.21
N TYR A 51 -12.74 -1.39 3.03
CA TYR A 51 -11.53 -2.01 2.53
C TYR A 51 -10.95 -1.16 1.41
N ASN A 52 -9.63 -1.06 1.30
CA ASN A 52 -9.02 -0.50 0.10
C ASN A 52 -9.04 -1.53 -1.06
N LYS A 53 -8.48 -1.14 -2.21
CA LYS A 53 -8.41 -2.00 -3.41
C LYS A 53 -7.65 -3.31 -3.27
N TYR A 54 -6.93 -3.50 -2.17
CA TYR A 54 -6.20 -4.73 -1.85
C TYR A 54 -6.90 -5.58 -0.78
N GLY A 55 -8.11 -5.20 -0.36
CA GLY A 55 -8.84 -5.92 0.69
C GLY A 55 -8.40 -5.60 2.12
N ILE A 56 -7.61 -4.53 2.36
CA ILE A 56 -7.23 -4.10 3.71
C ILE A 56 -8.33 -3.26 4.33
N VAL A 57 -8.69 -3.53 5.59
CA VAL A 57 -9.58 -2.66 6.37
C VAL A 57 -8.94 -1.28 6.60
N VAL A 58 -9.55 -0.24 6.04
CA VAL A 58 -9.16 1.17 6.21
C VAL A 58 -9.84 1.77 7.44
N ARG A 59 -11.10 1.42 7.69
CA ARG A 59 -11.89 1.87 8.85
C ARG A 59 -13.13 1.01 9.05
N LYS A 60 -13.60 0.95 10.29
CA LYS A 60 -14.85 0.29 10.66
C LYS A 60 -15.75 1.24 11.46
N TYR A 61 -17.03 1.26 11.15
CA TYR A 61 -18.07 1.95 11.90
C TYR A 61 -19.05 0.93 12.45
N VAL A 62 -19.37 1.07 13.73
CA VAL A 62 -20.36 0.24 14.43
C VAL A 62 -21.23 1.17 15.27
N ASN A 63 -22.55 1.08 15.10
CA ASN A 63 -23.53 2.02 15.65
C ASN A 63 -23.17 3.50 15.41
N GLY A 64 -22.64 3.82 14.22
CA GLY A 64 -22.21 5.17 13.87
C GLY A 64 -20.93 5.67 14.57
N VAL A 65 -20.31 4.86 15.43
CA VAL A 65 -19.02 5.19 16.07
C VAL A 65 -17.89 4.63 15.23
N LYS A 66 -16.90 5.47 14.90
CA LYS A 66 -15.66 5.01 14.28
C LYS A 66 -14.93 4.13 15.30
N VAL A 67 -14.95 2.82 15.07
CA VAL A 67 -14.10 1.90 15.83
C VAL A 67 -12.69 2.10 15.29
N VAL A 68 -11.86 2.79 16.05
CA VAL A 68 -10.44 2.93 15.74
C VAL A 68 -9.84 1.53 15.85
N LEU A 69 -9.67 0.87 14.71
CA LEU A 69 -8.73 -0.23 14.60
C LEU A 69 -7.35 0.44 14.56
N GLU A 70 -6.85 0.87 15.72
CA GLU A 70 -5.43 1.16 15.89
C GLU A 70 -4.74 -0.12 15.46
N GLN A 71 -3.94 -0.03 14.39
CA GLN A 71 -3.06 -1.08 13.89
C GLN A 71 -3.57 -2.46 14.32
N THR A 72 -4.53 -3.05 13.62
CA THR A 72 -4.76 -4.48 13.81
C THR A 72 -3.45 -5.16 13.44
N LYS A 73 -2.66 -5.43 14.49
CA LYS A 73 -1.61 -6.43 14.58
C LYS A 73 -2.05 -7.55 13.67
N ALA A 74 -1.13 -7.89 12.77
CA ALA A 74 -1.07 -9.13 12.03
C ALA A 74 -2.29 -10.00 12.35
N VAL A 75 -3.28 -10.02 11.43
CA VAL A 75 -3.92 -11.30 11.18
C VAL A 75 -2.76 -12.29 11.14
N ASN A 76 -2.88 -13.42 11.83
CA ASN A 76 -1.99 -14.57 11.67
C ASN A 76 -2.07 -15.11 10.22
N GLU A 77 -2.07 -14.23 9.22
CA GLU A 77 -1.50 -14.45 7.92
C GLU A 77 -0.11 -14.96 8.20
N LYS A 78 0.05 -16.25 7.92
CA LYS A 78 1.33 -16.92 7.90
C LYS A 78 2.20 -16.14 6.92
N ARG A 79 2.95 -15.16 7.42
CA ARG A 79 3.86 -14.34 6.62
C ARG A 79 4.98 -15.25 6.20
N GLU A 80 4.90 -15.70 4.95
CA GLU A 80 5.97 -16.50 4.40
C GLU A 80 7.15 -15.56 4.16
N ARG A 81 8.33 -15.94 4.67
CA ARG A 81 9.56 -15.28 4.26
C ARG A 81 10.00 -15.91 2.95
N GLY A 82 10.25 -15.09 1.95
CA GLY A 82 10.64 -15.59 0.64
C GLY A 82 11.32 -14.54 -0.20
N ILE A 83 11.54 -14.91 -1.45
CA ILE A 83 12.18 -14.08 -2.46
C ILE A 83 11.14 -13.71 -3.51
N LEU A 84 11.08 -12.44 -3.87
CA LEU A 84 10.29 -11.95 -5.00
C LEU A 84 11.15 -11.13 -5.94
N PHE A 85 10.85 -11.22 -7.21
CA PHE A 85 11.49 -10.50 -8.30
C PHE A 85 10.55 -9.45 -8.86
N ARG A 86 11.10 -8.35 -9.36
CA ARG A 86 10.35 -7.40 -10.17
C ARG A 86 11.19 -6.87 -11.30
N ASP A 87 10.53 -6.59 -12.41
CA ASP A 87 11.19 -5.92 -13.52
C ASP A 87 11.64 -4.51 -13.10
N GLY A 88 12.76 -4.09 -13.70
CA GLY A 88 13.40 -2.84 -13.38
C GLY A 88 12.51 -1.60 -13.50
N PRO A 89 12.88 -0.46 -12.86
CA PRO A 89 12.10 0.78 -12.87
C PRO A 89 11.94 1.45 -14.25
N ARG A 90 12.38 0.80 -15.34
CA ARG A 90 12.30 1.31 -16.73
C ARG A 90 11.08 0.83 -17.50
N LEU A 91 10.28 -0.10 -16.98
CA LEU A 91 9.01 -0.45 -17.61
C LEU A 91 7.87 0.35 -16.97
N LYS A 92 7.09 0.96 -17.87
CA LYS A 92 6.01 1.89 -17.60
C LYS A 92 5.05 1.31 -16.56
N TRP A 93 4.44 2.20 -15.78
CA TRP A 93 3.23 1.90 -15.03
C TRP A 93 2.25 1.15 -15.94
N GLU A 94 2.07 -0.14 -15.68
CA GLU A 94 0.92 -0.86 -16.21
C GLU A 94 -0.25 -0.69 -15.24
N GLU A 95 -1.45 -0.63 -15.80
CA GLU A 95 -2.70 -0.55 -15.07
C GLU A 95 -2.82 -1.75 -14.12
N GLY A 96 -2.54 -1.56 -12.82
CA GLY A 96 -2.50 -2.65 -11.83
C GLY A 96 -1.46 -2.50 -10.71
N GLY A 97 -0.40 -1.71 -10.91
CA GLY A 97 0.64 -1.48 -9.90
C GLY A 97 1.91 -2.31 -10.14
N LYS A 98 2.84 -2.33 -9.17
CA LYS A 98 4.10 -3.09 -9.28
C LYS A 98 3.79 -4.60 -9.25
N LYS A 99 4.18 -5.32 -10.30
CA LYS A 99 4.07 -6.78 -10.35
C LYS A 99 5.30 -7.43 -9.73
N TRP A 100 5.07 -8.52 -8.99
CA TRP A 100 6.11 -9.33 -8.34
C TRP A 100 6.03 -10.76 -8.85
N PHE A 101 7.18 -11.41 -8.96
CA PHE A 101 7.34 -12.78 -9.47
C PHE A 101 8.10 -13.63 -8.46
N THR A 102 7.77 -14.91 -8.32
CA THR A 102 8.47 -15.83 -7.41
C THR A 102 9.76 -16.41 -7.99
N THR A 103 10.00 -16.18 -9.28
CA THR A 103 11.19 -16.61 -10.01
C THR A 103 11.74 -15.44 -10.82
N GLY A 104 13.05 -15.34 -10.94
CA GLY A 104 13.71 -14.28 -11.68
C GLY A 104 15.23 -14.40 -11.68
N ASP A 105 15.88 -13.38 -12.23
CA ASP A 105 17.34 -13.27 -12.30
C ASP A 105 17.80 -12.00 -11.56
N ASP A 106 18.53 -12.21 -10.47
CA ASP A 106 19.08 -11.16 -9.61
C ASP A 106 19.93 -10.12 -10.37
N ASN A 107 20.51 -10.48 -11.53
CA ASN A 107 21.37 -9.58 -12.31
C ASN A 107 20.57 -8.62 -13.19
N THR A 108 19.38 -9.02 -13.61
CA THR A 108 18.55 -8.29 -14.58
C THR A 108 17.27 -7.75 -13.96
N GLN A 109 16.91 -8.20 -12.76
CA GLN A 109 15.70 -7.80 -12.06
C GLN A 109 15.99 -7.26 -10.66
N GLY A 110 15.00 -6.56 -10.13
CA GLY A 110 14.97 -6.21 -8.72
C GLY A 110 14.63 -7.42 -7.87
N LYS A 111 15.33 -7.61 -6.76
CA LYS A 111 15.07 -8.71 -5.82
C LYS A 111 14.59 -8.19 -4.48
N TYR A 112 13.53 -8.77 -3.95
CA TYR A 112 13.03 -8.59 -2.59
C TYR A 112 13.28 -9.86 -1.79
N GLU A 113 13.72 -9.71 -0.56
CA GLU A 113 13.88 -10.77 0.42
C GLU A 113 13.21 -10.33 1.72
N GLY A 114 12.16 -11.02 2.15
CA GLY A 114 11.45 -10.60 3.36
C GLY A 114 10.10 -11.26 3.52
N GLU A 115 9.28 -10.67 4.38
CA GLU A 115 7.91 -11.09 4.62
C GLU A 115 7.04 -10.86 3.38
N ILE A 116 6.21 -11.84 3.03
CA ILE A 116 5.32 -11.82 1.87
C ILE A 116 3.89 -12.03 2.37
N LEU A 117 2.99 -11.23 1.82
CA LEU A 117 1.55 -11.38 1.97
C LEU A 117 0.91 -11.29 0.59
N ASP A 118 0.05 -12.25 0.24
CA ASP A 118 -0.66 -12.28 -1.05
C ASP A 118 0.27 -12.08 -2.27
N ALA A 119 1.40 -12.80 -2.26
CA ALA A 119 2.43 -12.76 -3.31
C ALA A 119 3.08 -11.38 -3.53
N VAL A 120 2.96 -10.45 -2.58
CA VAL A 120 3.64 -9.14 -2.61
C VAL A 120 4.44 -8.89 -1.33
N PRO A 121 5.50 -8.05 -1.38
CA PRO A 121 6.23 -7.64 -0.19
C PRO A 121 5.33 -6.99 0.86
N HIS A 122 5.49 -7.41 2.11
CA HIS A 122 4.76 -6.87 3.25
C HIS A 122 5.63 -7.00 4.51
N GLY A 123 5.37 -6.22 5.56
CA GLY A 123 6.12 -6.37 6.81
C GLY A 123 7.57 -5.90 6.68
N GLN A 124 8.55 -6.68 7.14
CA GLN A 124 9.96 -6.30 7.03
C GLN A 124 10.66 -7.05 5.89
N GLY A 125 11.50 -6.33 5.15
CA GLY A 125 12.32 -6.94 4.12
C GLY A 125 13.32 -5.99 3.46
N THR A 126 14.18 -6.60 2.65
CA THR A 126 15.22 -5.92 1.90
C THR A 126 14.92 -6.00 0.41
N TYR A 127 15.05 -4.89 -0.29
CA TYR A 127 14.94 -4.85 -1.74
C TYR A 127 16.21 -4.32 -2.37
N TYR A 128 16.69 -5.03 -3.39
CA TYR A 128 17.87 -4.73 -4.18
C TYR A 128 17.44 -4.27 -5.57
N TRP A 129 17.90 -3.11 -6.01
CA TRP A 129 17.78 -2.67 -7.41
C TRP A 129 18.97 -3.23 -8.18
N PHE A 130 18.75 -4.32 -8.93
CA PHE A 130 19.78 -4.97 -9.77
C PHE A 130 21.08 -5.23 -9.00
N ASN A 131 20.98 -5.64 -7.72
CA ASN A 131 22.09 -5.82 -6.78
C ASN A 131 22.99 -4.60 -6.53
N VAL A 132 22.56 -3.40 -6.92
CA VAL A 132 23.31 -2.16 -6.68
C VAL A 132 22.71 -1.43 -5.49
N ASN A 133 21.64 -0.67 -5.67
CA ASN A 133 21.03 0.07 -4.57
C ASN A 133 20.21 -0.87 -3.71
N ARG A 134 19.99 -0.53 -2.43
CA ARG A 134 19.10 -1.33 -1.58
C ARG A 134 18.24 -0.51 -0.62
N TYR A 135 17.09 -1.05 -0.27
CA TYR A 135 16.19 -0.54 0.76
C TYR A 135 15.98 -1.64 1.79
N GLU A 136 16.15 -1.31 3.05
CA GLU A 136 15.90 -2.19 4.20
C GLU A 136 14.83 -1.53 5.07
N GLY A 137 13.71 -2.19 5.30
CA GLY A 137 12.70 -1.62 6.19
C GLY A 137 11.31 -2.16 5.98
N GLY A 138 10.32 -1.34 6.35
CA GLY A 138 8.92 -1.69 6.30
C GLY A 138 8.33 -1.66 4.88
N TRP A 139 7.39 -2.57 4.67
CA TRP A 139 6.65 -2.79 3.45
C TRP A 139 5.16 -2.94 3.73
N GLU A 140 4.35 -2.38 2.84
CA GLU A 140 2.91 -2.57 2.84
C GLU A 140 2.43 -2.68 1.39
N TYR A 141 1.94 -3.86 1.03
CA TYR A 141 1.41 -4.21 -0.31
C TYR A 141 2.35 -3.83 -1.46
N GLY A 142 3.62 -4.24 -1.34
CA GLY A 142 4.64 -4.05 -2.37
C GLY A 142 5.27 -2.66 -2.44
N LEU A 143 4.95 -1.78 -1.49
CA LEU A 143 5.49 -0.42 -1.39
C LEU A 143 6.27 -0.24 -0.10
N PHE A 144 7.32 0.59 -0.13
CA PHE A 144 8.00 1.01 1.10
C PHE A 144 7.01 1.75 2.00
N ASN A 145 6.87 1.29 3.24
CA ASN A 145 6.00 1.93 4.21
C ASN A 145 6.50 1.72 5.65
N GLY A 146 6.45 2.76 6.48
CA GLY A 146 7.01 2.73 7.83
C GLY A 146 8.50 3.08 7.84
N GLN A 147 9.23 2.61 8.84
CA GLN A 147 10.64 2.93 9.01
C GLN A 147 11.51 2.12 8.04
N GLY A 148 12.53 2.76 7.47
CA GLY A 148 13.50 2.10 6.62
C GLY A 148 14.76 2.91 6.35
N THR A 149 15.70 2.27 5.66
CA THR A 149 16.95 2.86 5.17
C THR A 149 17.16 2.52 3.70
N TYR A 150 17.37 3.54 2.88
CA TYR A 150 17.79 3.39 1.48
C TYR A 150 19.29 3.70 1.34
N TYR A 151 19.99 2.88 0.57
CA TYR A 151 21.40 3.03 0.26
C TYR A 151 21.59 3.13 -1.25
N SER A 152 22.27 4.19 -1.70
CA SER A 152 22.74 4.34 -3.07
C SER A 152 24.25 4.12 -3.10
N TYR A 153 24.69 2.92 -3.50
CA TYR A 153 26.11 2.60 -3.54
C TYR A 153 26.92 3.45 -4.53
N PRO A 154 26.41 3.80 -5.74
CA PRO A 154 27.16 4.65 -6.67
C PRO A 154 27.47 6.03 -6.13
N SER A 155 26.61 6.58 -5.25
CA SER A 155 26.78 7.92 -4.68
C SER A 155 27.26 7.92 -3.23
N GLY A 156 27.18 6.78 -2.54
CA GLY A 156 27.35 6.66 -1.09
C GLY A 156 26.22 7.29 -0.27
N VAL A 157 25.14 7.77 -0.90
CA VAL A 157 24.02 8.41 -0.20
C VAL A 157 23.23 7.38 0.60
N LYS A 158 22.88 7.75 1.83
CA LYS A 158 22.03 6.99 2.72
C LYS A 158 20.82 7.83 3.13
N VAL A 159 19.61 7.29 3.03
CA VAL A 159 18.38 7.94 3.50
C VAL A 159 17.77 7.10 4.60
N VAL A 160 17.53 7.69 5.77
CA VAL A 160 16.98 7.01 6.95
C VAL A 160 15.70 7.70 7.38
N GLY A 161 14.64 6.93 7.64
CA GLY A 161 13.45 7.43 8.33
C GLY A 161 12.14 6.81 7.85
N GLU A 162 11.06 7.58 7.94
CA GLU A 162 9.72 7.11 7.60
C GLU A 162 9.43 7.27 6.10
N PHE A 163 8.99 6.19 5.47
CA PHE A 163 8.47 6.14 4.11
C PHE A 163 6.97 5.89 4.12
N ARG A 164 6.25 6.44 3.14
CA ARG A 164 4.83 6.20 2.92
C ARG A 164 4.57 5.97 1.44
N ARG A 165 4.23 4.74 1.08
CA ARG A 165 3.93 4.35 -0.32
C ARG A 165 5.05 4.76 -1.27
N ASP A 166 6.27 4.31 -0.98
CA ASP A 166 7.53 4.63 -1.68
C ASP A 166 8.04 6.07 -1.57
N LYS A 167 7.32 6.96 -0.89
CA LYS A 167 7.73 8.36 -0.75
C LYS A 167 8.38 8.61 0.60
N GLU A 168 9.46 9.37 0.60
CA GLU A 168 10.05 9.91 1.83
C GLU A 168 9.01 10.78 2.58
N TRP A 169 8.85 10.57 3.88
CA TRP A 169 7.89 11.31 4.71
C TRP A 169 8.55 12.07 5.84
N ASN A 170 9.31 11.39 6.70
CA ASN A 170 10.09 11.99 7.77
C ASN A 170 11.50 11.36 7.74
N THR A 171 12.37 11.87 6.86
CA THR A 171 13.67 11.27 6.56
C THR A 171 14.83 12.26 6.71
N LEU A 172 16.02 11.71 6.95
CA LEU A 172 17.30 12.39 6.86
C LEU A 172 18.14 11.72 5.76
N ARG A 173 18.69 12.53 4.87
CA ARG A 173 19.65 12.10 3.85
C ARG A 173 21.05 12.44 4.31
N TYR A 174 21.92 11.45 4.23
CA TYR A 174 23.33 11.53 4.55
C TYR A 174 24.16 11.38 3.28
N ASP A 175 25.25 12.15 3.20
CA ASP A 175 26.32 11.88 2.23
C ASP A 175 27.15 10.64 2.64
N LYS A 176 28.17 10.34 1.84
CA LYS A 176 29.09 9.22 2.08
C LYS A 176 29.94 9.36 3.35
N ASP A 177 30.11 10.59 3.84
CA ASP A 177 30.92 10.93 5.00
C ASP A 177 30.07 10.97 6.29
N GLY A 178 28.75 10.80 6.16
CA GLY A 178 27.80 10.77 7.26
C GLY A 178 27.24 12.14 7.65
N ASN A 179 27.46 13.19 6.85
CA ASN A 179 26.86 14.49 7.10
C ASN A 179 25.43 14.53 6.58
N ILE A 180 24.53 15.18 7.32
CA ILE A 180 23.15 15.41 6.88
C ILE A 180 23.18 16.46 5.76
N ILE A 181 22.67 16.09 4.59
CA ILE A 181 22.59 16.96 3.41
C ILE A 181 21.17 17.35 3.03
N GLU A 182 20.16 16.62 3.52
CA GLU A 182 18.76 16.94 3.27
C GLU A 182 17.86 16.37 4.39
N LYS A 183 16.77 17.09 4.67
CA LYS A 183 15.73 16.67 5.62
C LYS A 183 14.35 16.80 4.99
N ILE A 184 13.59 15.71 5.01
CA ILE A 184 12.17 15.70 4.62
C ILE A 184 11.31 15.67 5.87
N VAL A 185 10.30 16.54 5.95
CA VAL A 185 9.30 16.57 7.02
C VAL A 185 7.92 16.60 6.41
N ARG A 186 7.06 15.63 6.77
CA ARG A 186 5.72 15.45 6.21
C ARG A 186 5.72 15.46 4.66
N GLY A 187 6.72 14.79 4.08
CA GLY A 187 6.87 14.63 2.63
C GLY A 187 7.35 15.87 1.87
N LYS A 188 7.82 16.90 2.58
CA LYS A 188 8.37 18.12 1.96
C LYS A 188 9.81 18.35 2.41
N LEU A 189 10.64 18.81 1.47
CA LEU A 189 11.98 19.31 1.77
C LEU A 189 11.90 20.43 2.79
N LYS A 190 12.51 20.24 3.95
CA LYS A 190 12.73 21.30 4.93
C LYS A 190 13.98 22.04 4.50
N LYS A 191 13.80 23.27 4.03
CA LYS A 191 14.89 24.24 3.89
C LYS A 191 15.08 24.89 5.25
N ASP A 192 16.30 24.88 5.75
CA ASP A 192 16.67 25.64 6.95
C ASP A 192 16.66 27.15 6.65
#